data_AF-A0A3M5BWR8-F1
#
_entry.id   AF-A0A3M5BWR8-F1
#
_cell.length_a   1.000
_cell.length_b   1.000
_cell.length_c   1.000
_cell.angle_alpha   90.00
_cell.angle_beta   90.00
_cell.angle_gamma   90.00
#
_symmetry.space_group_name_H-M   'P 1'
#
loop_
_entity.id
_entity.type
_entity.pdbx_description
1 polymer ?
#
loop_
_entity_poly.entity_id
_entity_poly.type
_entity_poly.pdbx_seq_one_letter_code
_entity_poly.pdbx_strand_id
1 'polypeptide(L)' 'MNIKSLTFPLLAATAVLLAGCSTPSVVTLQNGTQYITKDMPKTKSRDGFYEFEDISGKRV' A
#
# COMPACT_ATOMS: atom_id res chain seq x y z
N MET A 1 -22.12 -17.96 -27.74
CA MET A 1 -21.55 -17.56 -26.44
C MET A 1 -22.08 -16.18 -26.09
N ASN A 2 -22.74 -16.02 -24.95
CA ASN A 2 -23.41 -14.77 -24.57
C ASN A 2 -22.38 -13.81 -23.97
N ILE A 3 -22.05 -12.71 -24.66
CA ILE A 3 -20.98 -11.78 -24.26
C ILE A 3 -21.18 -11.23 -22.83
N LYS A 4 -22.43 -11.19 -22.34
CA LYS A 4 -22.78 -10.78 -20.98
C LYS A 4 -22.23 -11.70 -19.88
N SER A 5 -21.92 -12.97 -20.16
CA SER A 5 -21.34 -13.87 -19.15
C SER A 5 -19.84 -13.69 -18.99
N LEU A 6 -19.16 -13.03 -19.92
CA LEU A 6 -17.71 -12.81 -19.89
C LEU A 6 -17.30 -11.46 -19.27
N THR A 7 -18.23 -10.50 -19.21
CA THR A 7 -17.98 -9.17 -18.62
C THR A 7 -17.72 -9.25 -17.11
N PHE A 8 -18.42 -10.13 -16.39
CA PHE A 8 -18.28 -10.29 -14.95
C PHE A 8 -16.89 -10.80 -14.52
N PRO A 9 -16.35 -11.92 -15.06
CA PRO A 9 -15.00 -12.37 -14.73
C PRO A 9 -13.92 -11.38 -15.17
N LEU A 10 -14.13 -10.67 -16.29
CA LEU A 10 -13.19 -9.65 -16.75
C LEU A 10 -13.11 -8.46 -15.79
N LEU A 11 -14.26 -7.99 -15.29
CA LEU A 11 -14.33 -6.91 -14.30
C LEU A 11 -13.66 -7.32 -12.98
N ALA A 12 -13.94 -8.55 -12.51
CA ALA A 12 -13.29 -9.09 -11.32
C ALA A 12 -11.77 -9.17 -11.46
N ALA A 13 -11.26 -9.61 -12.61
CA ALA A 13 -9.82 -9.67 -12.88
C ALA A 13 -9.16 -8.27 -12.83
N THR A 14 -9.81 -7.26 -13.40
CA THR A 14 -9.28 -5.88 -13.35
C THR A 14 -9.24 -5.31 -11.93
N ALA A 15 -10.22 -5.62 -11.08
CA ALA A 15 -10.23 -5.16 -9.69
C ALA A 15 -9.08 -5.77 -8.86
N VAL A 16 -8.76 -7.06 -9.08
CA VAL A 16 -7.64 -7.73 -8.41
C VAL A 16 -6.30 -7.10 -8.81
N LEU A 17 -6.13 -6.76 -10.09
CA LEU A 17 -4.89 -6.14 -10.57
C LEU A 17 -4.64 -4.75 -9.95
N LEU A 18 -5.69 -3.98 -9.64
CA LEU A 18 -5.56 -2.67 -8.99
C LEU A 18 -5.19 -2.74 -7.50
N ALA A 19 -5.52 -3.84 -6.81
CA ALA A 19 -5.26 -3.97 -5.38
C ALA A 19 -3.77 -4.19 -5.03
N GLY A 20 -2.91 -4.46 -6.02
CA GLY A 20 -1.48 -4.78 -5.81
C GLY A 20 -0.51 -3.60 -5.84
N CYS A 21 -0.97 -2.35 -5.98
CA CYS A 21 -0.11 -1.18 -6.16
C CYS A 21 0.44 -0.56 -4.85
N SER A 22 0.77 -1.37 -3.84
CA SER A 22 1.49 -0.84 -2.66
C SER A 22 2.96 -0.59 -3.01
N THR A 23 3.53 0.56 -2.63
CA THR A 23 4.95 0.88 -2.86
C THR A 23 5.75 0.65 -1.58
N PRO A 24 6.35 -0.53 -1.36
CA PRO A 24 7.13 -0.78 -0.16
C PRO A 24 8.37 0.11 -0.12
N SER A 25 8.69 0.63 1.06
CA SER A 25 9.85 1.50 1.25
C SER A 25 10.54 1.23 2.59
N VAL A 26 11.76 1.75 2.75
CA VAL A 26 12.52 1.61 4.00
C VAL A 26 12.63 2.97 4.66
N VAL A 27 12.16 3.06 5.90
CA VAL A 27 12.29 4.25 6.75
C VAL A 27 13.41 4.01 7.75
N THR A 28 14.48 4.81 7.66
CA THR A 28 15.62 4.77 8.57
C THR A 28 15.53 5.92 9.57
N LEU A 29 15.47 5.58 10.86
CA LEU A 29 15.49 6.55 11.95
C LEU A 29 16.92 7.01 12.24
N GLN A 30 17.04 8.17 12.88
CA GLN A 30 18.33 8.78 13.24
C GLN A 30 19.18 7.90 14.18
N ASN A 31 18.54 7.02 14.95
CA ASN A 31 19.21 6.05 15.82
C ASN A 31 19.67 4.77 15.07
N GLY A 32 19.47 4.69 13.75
CA GLY A 32 19.81 3.54 12.91
C GLY A 32 18.75 2.44 12.86
N THR A 33 17.61 2.59 13.54
CA THR A 33 16.49 1.64 13.42
C THR A 33 15.87 1.75 12.02
N GLN A 34 15.57 0.61 11.40
CA GLN A 34 14.96 0.55 10.08
C GLN A 34 13.58 -0.11 10.16
N TYR A 35 12.60 0.49 9.50
CA TYR A 35 11.27 -0.06 9.30
C TYR A 35 11.05 -0.34 7.83
N ILE A 36 10.44 -1.48 7.53
CA ILE A 36 9.97 -1.80 6.19
C ILE A 36 8.50 -1.42 6.17
N THR A 37 8.11 -0.52 5.29
CA THR A 37 6.73 -0.04 5.24
C THR A 37 5.94 -0.82 4.21
N LYS A 38 4.65 -1.03 4.47
CA LYS A 38 3.76 -1.63 3.46
C LYS A 38 3.58 -0.72 2.25
N ASP A 39 3.56 0.59 2.49
CA ASP A 39 3.36 1.61 1.48
C ASP A 39 4.21 2.85 1.79
N MET A 40 4.17 3.84 0.90
CA MET A 40 4.95 5.06 1.04
C MET A 40 4.57 5.84 2.32
N PRO A 41 5.55 6.26 3.15
CA PRO A 41 5.32 7.02 4.36
C PRO A 41 4.71 8.40 4.05
N LYS A 42 3.80 8.87 4.91
CA LYS A 42 3.26 10.23 4.83
C LYS A 42 4.22 11.20 5.51
N THR A 43 4.86 12.04 4.71
CA THR A 43 5.87 13.00 5.16
C THR A 43 5.31 14.40 5.47
N LYS A 44 4.02 14.63 5.18
CA LYS A 44 3.33 15.92 5.29
C LYS A 44 2.08 15.80 6.14
N SER A 45 2.22 15.30 7.37
CA SER A 45 1.12 15.31 8.32
C SER A 45 0.98 16.68 8.99
N ARG A 46 -0.24 16.96 9.48
CA ARG A 46 -0.61 18.26 10.07
C ARG A 46 0.01 18.46 11.45
N ASP A 47 0.39 17.38 12.10
CA ASP A 47 1.07 17.34 13.40
C ASP A 47 2.61 17.47 13.29
N GLY A 48 3.14 17.41 12.06
CA GLY A 48 4.58 17.50 11.79
C GLY A 48 5.33 16.17 11.90
N PHE A 49 4.64 15.05 12.11
CA PHE A 49 5.25 13.72 12.17
C PHE A 49 5.24 13.01 10.82
N TYR A 50 6.14 12.03 10.67
CA TYR A 50 6.13 11.08 9.57
C TYR A 50 5.26 9.89 9.99
N GLU A 51 4.19 9.64 9.26
CA GLU A 51 3.28 8.51 9.56
C GLU A 51 3.53 7.37 8.57
N PHE A 52 3.67 6.14 9.08
CA PHE A 52 3.80 4.97 8.23
C PHE A 52 3.26 3.70 8.87
N GLU A 53 2.88 2.74 8.03
CA GLU A 53 2.50 1.39 8.46
C GLU A 53 3.66 0.43 8.17
N ASP A 54 4.18 -0.19 9.23
CA ASP A 54 5.18 -1.25 9.13
C ASP A 54 4.58 -2.52 8.49
N ILE A 55 5.41 -3.44 7.99
CA ILE A 55 4.96 -4.71 7.41
C ILE A 55 4.07 -5.52 8.37
N SER A 56 4.29 -5.35 9.67
CA SER A 56 3.49 -5.97 10.73
C SER A 56 2.07 -5.40 10.87
N GLY A 57 1.77 -4.28 10.19
CA GLY A 57 0.50 -3.56 10.30
C GLY A 57 0.44 -2.54 11.43
N LYS A 58 1.55 -2.33 12.15
CA LYS A 58 1.65 -1.30 13.17
C LYS A 58 1.82 0.07 12.51
N ARG A 59 0.97 1.04 12.89
CA ARG A 59 1.16 2.46 12.55
C ARG A 59 2.11 3.12 13.53
N VAL A 60 3.05 3.88 12.99
CA VAL A 60 4.08 4.65 13.70
C VAL A 60 4.02 6.09 13.21
#